data_AF-A0A7C7D5V1-F1
#
_entry.id   AF-A0A7C7D5V1-F1
#
_cell.length_a   1.000
_cell.length_b   1.000
_cell.length_c   1.000
_cell.angle_alpha   90.00
_cell.angle_beta   90.00
_cell.angle_gamma   90.00
#
_symmetry.space_group_name_H-M   'P 1'
#
loop_
_entity.id
_entity.type
_entity.pdbx_description
1 polymer ?
#
loop_
_entity_poly.entity_id
_entity_poly.type
_entity_poly.pdbx_seq_one_letter_code
_entity_poly.pdbx_strand_id
1 'polypeptide(L)'
;MILQITGVSLSERNKIWLQLEENSGTNAVYIEGNTVTTTDVDPQITFNVPLGYKFKYVEINIAEAVYTGSEPDLANCQILYAYSGHQFVHEQAVWQDLKTGRNFIELPDGEYTAIRIDLTQYSGATFHIKSIGLTAGLPIGIQHVIVFLFFGAVWSIVCWTLYSYPLSLIIVRLQGFKKYSYLLVNLVKKDFAIKYRRSILGVLWSVLNPLLMAMIISTVFSKLFRVQMENYAVYFLTGSLIFNFMSEATSGALVSVIGSAGLIKKVYIPKYIFPIEKCLFALVNTMFSLVATLIIMPFLGVPLKITVLLFWIPLIYVLVFSVGVGMLLSATNVFFRDIGHLYSVWITAWMYLTPILYPKELIPESIRWFTSANPMYYYVDYFRSIMMYNTIPDLKTNVICAAFSVSFFIIGLIVFKLKQDRFILYI
;
A
#
# COMPACT_ATOMS: atom_id res chain seq x y z
N MET A 1 10.32 8.23 22.80
CA MET A 1 9.90 9.55 23.26
C MET A 1 9.47 9.33 24.69
N ILE A 2 10.19 9.90 25.64
CA ILE A 2 9.83 9.82 27.05
C ILE A 2 8.98 11.05 27.30
N LEU A 3 7.70 10.84 27.61
CA LEU A 3 6.80 11.91 28.04
C LEU A 3 7.15 12.24 29.49
N GLN A 4 7.63 13.45 29.74
CA GLN A 4 7.88 13.93 31.10
C GLN A 4 6.59 14.42 31.74
N ILE A 5 6.39 14.06 33.01
CA ILE A 5 5.26 14.50 33.83
C ILE A 5 5.51 15.95 34.26
N THR A 6 4.65 16.89 33.87
CA THR A 6 4.79 18.33 34.21
C THR A 6 3.98 18.79 35.44
N GLY A 7 3.34 17.89 36.18
CA GLY A 7 2.74 18.28 37.46
C GLY A 7 2.03 17.14 38.17
N VAL A 8 2.48 16.85 39.39
CA VAL A 8 1.71 16.05 40.36
C VAL A 8 0.89 17.04 41.17
N SER A 9 -0.38 17.18 40.83
CA SER A 9 -1.35 17.94 41.63
C SER A 9 -2.09 16.98 42.55
N LEU A 10 -1.77 17.03 43.84
CA LEU A 10 -2.57 16.40 44.90
C LEU A 10 -3.77 17.31 45.14
N SER A 11 -4.91 16.96 44.55
CA SER A 11 -6.19 17.62 44.82
C SER A 11 -7.01 16.75 45.78
N GLU A 12 -7.63 17.40 46.77
CA GLU A 12 -8.50 16.84 47.79
C GLU A 12 -9.40 15.72 47.23
N ARG A 13 -9.30 14.51 47.81
CA ARG A 13 -9.88 13.21 47.38
C ARG A 13 -8.91 12.23 46.68
N ASN A 14 -7.65 12.11 47.14
CA ASN A 14 -6.79 10.93 46.92
C ASN A 14 -6.66 10.43 45.46
N LYS A 15 -6.62 11.35 44.48
CA LYS A 15 -6.42 11.02 43.06
C LYS A 15 -5.12 11.66 42.58
N ILE A 16 -4.22 10.84 42.02
CA ILE A 16 -3.04 11.34 41.32
C ILE A 16 -3.45 11.61 39.88
N TRP A 17 -3.38 12.88 39.46
CA TRP A 17 -3.61 13.29 38.08
C TRP A 17 -2.26 13.44 37.36
N LEU A 18 -2.10 12.78 36.22
CA LEU A 18 -0.94 12.92 35.34
C LEU A 18 -1.39 13.51 34.00
N GLN A 19 -0.86 14.69 33.66
CA GLN A 19 -1.11 15.37 32.38
C GLN A 19 0.05 15.10 31.42
N LEU A 20 -0.25 14.62 30.22
CA LEU A 20 0.72 14.29 29.16
C LEU A 20 0.81 15.46 28.16
N GLU A 21 2.01 16.01 27.92
CA GLU A 21 2.26 17.08 26.93
C GLU A 21 3.01 16.58 25.68
N GLU A 22 2.60 17.05 24.50
CA GLU A 22 3.03 16.56 23.20
C GLU A 22 4.49 16.96 22.85
N ASN A 23 5.33 16.01 22.42
CA ASN A 23 6.66 16.31 21.85
C ASN A 23 7.24 15.19 20.93
N SER A 24 6.64 15.00 19.75
CA SER A 24 7.13 14.25 18.57
C SER A 24 7.98 12.96 18.75
N GLY A 25 7.41 11.82 18.34
CA GLY A 25 8.20 10.81 17.60
C GLY A 25 8.23 9.36 18.09
N THR A 26 7.41 8.89 19.04
CA THR A 26 7.27 7.43 19.31
C THR A 26 5.99 7.11 20.10
N ASN A 27 5.29 6.02 19.74
CA ASN A 27 3.97 5.62 20.28
C ASN A 27 4.03 4.86 21.63
N ALA A 28 4.93 5.26 22.54
CA ALA A 28 5.02 4.64 23.86
C ALA A 28 5.23 5.68 24.96
N VAL A 29 4.44 5.60 26.02
CA VAL A 29 4.50 6.49 27.21
C VAL A 29 5.16 5.71 28.34
N TYR A 30 6.24 6.23 28.92
CA TYR A 30 6.92 5.65 30.08
C TYR A 30 6.88 6.63 31.25
N ILE A 31 6.32 6.21 32.37
CA ILE A 31 6.40 6.92 33.65
C ILE A 31 7.54 6.30 34.45
N GLU A 32 8.57 7.05 34.84
CA GLU A 32 9.67 6.55 35.70
C GLU A 32 9.57 7.15 37.11
N GLY A 33 9.71 6.29 38.13
CA GLY A 33 10.18 6.68 39.46
C GLY A 33 9.23 7.44 40.38
N ASN A 34 8.10 6.84 40.78
CA ASN A 34 7.28 7.38 41.87
C ASN A 34 6.93 6.30 42.92
N THR A 35 7.12 6.62 44.19
CA THR A 35 6.69 5.82 45.34
C THR A 35 5.23 6.15 45.65
N VAL A 36 4.33 5.16 45.57
CA VAL A 36 2.90 5.34 45.90
C VAL A 36 2.61 4.58 47.19
N THR A 37 2.56 5.30 48.31
CA THR A 37 2.07 4.80 49.60
C THR A 37 0.54 4.80 49.58
N THR A 38 -0.09 3.62 49.66
CA THR A 38 -1.54 3.51 49.80
C THR A 38 -1.90 3.44 51.27
N THR A 39 -2.29 4.57 51.87
CA THR A 39 -2.63 4.64 53.31
C THR A 39 -4.14 4.67 53.58
N ASP A 40 -5.00 4.51 52.56
CA ASP A 40 -6.45 4.72 52.71
C ASP A 40 -7.31 3.78 51.85
N VAL A 41 -8.63 3.86 52.08
CA VAL A 41 -9.67 2.87 51.76
C VAL A 41 -9.82 2.51 50.27
N ASP A 42 -9.49 3.38 49.31
CA ASP A 42 -9.62 3.12 47.85
C ASP A 42 -8.47 3.76 47.02
N PRO A 43 -7.26 3.18 46.94
CA PRO A 43 -6.17 3.74 46.14
C PRO A 43 -6.41 3.57 44.63
N GLN A 44 -6.44 4.68 43.87
CA GLN A 44 -6.64 4.67 42.42
C GLN A 44 -5.61 5.53 41.69
N ILE A 45 -5.01 4.99 40.62
CA ILE A 45 -4.12 5.73 39.72
C ILE A 45 -4.89 6.03 38.43
N THR A 46 -5.04 7.30 38.03
CA THR A 46 -5.77 7.70 36.82
C THR A 46 -4.88 8.43 35.83
N PHE A 47 -4.87 7.98 34.58
CA PHE A 47 -4.16 8.58 33.45
C PHE A 47 -5.17 9.24 32.52
N ASN A 48 -4.97 10.53 32.20
CA ASN A 48 -5.71 11.18 31.12
C ASN A 48 -4.96 10.96 29.81
N VAL A 49 -5.66 10.44 28.80
CA VAL A 49 -5.09 10.17 27.48
C VAL A 49 -5.46 11.31 26.54
N PRO A 50 -4.49 11.95 25.85
CA PRO A 50 -4.79 12.95 24.84
C PRO A 50 -5.68 12.36 23.74
N LEU A 51 -6.62 13.16 23.24
CA LEU A 51 -7.53 12.76 22.16
C LEU A 51 -6.75 12.33 20.91
N GLY A 52 -7.11 11.21 20.31
CA GLY A 52 -6.52 10.70 19.06
C GLY A 52 -5.44 9.62 19.20
N TYR A 53 -5.07 9.21 20.43
CA TYR A 53 -4.11 8.12 20.65
C TYR A 53 -4.80 6.78 20.93
N LYS A 54 -4.35 5.72 20.23
CA LYS A 54 -4.80 4.34 20.43
C LYS A 54 -3.70 3.51 21.07
N PHE A 55 -3.98 2.92 22.22
CA PHE A 55 -3.07 2.03 22.93
C PHE A 55 -3.65 0.62 22.95
N LYS A 56 -2.79 -0.39 22.79
CA LYS A 56 -3.22 -1.80 22.78
C LYS A 56 -2.82 -2.54 24.05
N TYR A 57 -1.71 -2.15 24.67
CA TYR A 57 -1.19 -2.81 25.86
C TYR A 57 -0.82 -1.79 26.94
N VAL A 58 -1.16 -2.12 28.18
CA VAL A 58 -0.63 -1.49 29.39
C VAL A 58 0.39 -2.44 30.03
N GLU A 59 1.61 -1.97 30.21
CA GLU A 59 2.67 -2.63 30.96
C GLU A 59 2.81 -1.94 32.32
N ILE A 60 2.75 -2.72 33.40
CA ILE A 60 2.97 -2.23 34.76
C ILE A 60 4.20 -2.92 35.32
N ASN A 61 5.22 -2.15 35.68
CA ASN A 61 6.46 -2.64 36.25
C ASN A 61 6.60 -2.10 37.68
N ILE A 62 6.54 -3.00 38.67
CA ILE A 62 6.67 -2.67 40.09
C ILE A 62 8.08 -3.08 40.54
N ALA A 63 8.83 -2.15 41.13
CA ALA A 63 10.20 -2.36 41.58
C ALA A 63 10.23 -3.17 42.88
N GLU A 64 9.40 -2.79 43.86
CA GLU A 64 9.29 -3.41 45.18
C GLU A 64 7.89 -3.12 45.76
N ALA A 65 7.28 -4.09 46.43
CA ALA A 65 6.03 -3.89 47.17
C ALA A 65 6.29 -4.24 48.64
N VAL A 66 6.16 -3.26 49.53
CA VAL A 66 6.27 -3.47 50.97
C VAL A 66 4.84 -3.61 51.52
N TYR A 67 4.51 -4.81 51.98
CA TYR A 67 3.18 -5.17 52.45
C TYR A 67 3.22 -5.67 53.90
N THR A 68 2.19 -5.36 54.66
CA THR A 68 1.90 -5.94 55.98
C THR A 68 0.82 -7.01 55.81
N GLY A 69 1.17 -8.17 55.25
CA GLY A 69 0.19 -9.23 54.92
C GLY A 69 0.70 -10.33 53.99
N SER A 70 -0.18 -10.97 53.23
CA SER A 70 0.17 -11.90 52.14
C SER A 70 0.63 -11.15 50.88
N GLU A 71 1.55 -11.75 50.14
CA GLU A 71 2.15 -11.18 48.91
C GLU A 71 1.07 -10.75 47.89
N PRO A 72 1.14 -9.52 47.34
CA PRO A 72 0.14 -9.03 46.40
C PRO A 72 0.22 -9.78 45.06
N ASP A 73 -0.83 -10.52 44.72
CA ASP A 73 -0.96 -11.19 43.44
C ASP A 73 -1.42 -10.20 42.35
N LEU A 74 -0.45 -9.65 41.63
CA LEU A 74 -0.66 -8.71 40.52
C LEU A 74 -1.58 -9.24 39.40
N ALA A 75 -1.87 -10.55 39.35
CA ALA A 75 -2.86 -11.12 38.45
C ALA A 75 -4.28 -10.60 38.71
N ASN A 76 -4.56 -10.08 39.92
CA ASN A 76 -5.90 -9.61 40.32
C ASN A 76 -6.11 -8.09 40.24
N CYS A 77 -5.13 -7.32 39.77
CA CYS A 77 -5.30 -5.88 39.55
C CYS A 77 -6.38 -5.62 38.47
N GLN A 78 -7.37 -4.78 38.80
CA GLN A 78 -8.43 -4.41 37.86
C GLN A 78 -8.08 -3.09 37.18
N ILE A 79 -8.18 -3.05 35.84
CA ILE A 79 -8.07 -1.81 35.08
C ILE A 79 -9.46 -1.37 34.65
N LEU A 80 -9.76 -0.11 34.94
CA LEU A 80 -10.96 0.62 34.62
C LEU A 80 -10.64 1.58 33.48
N TYR A 81 -11.29 1.49 32.32
CA TYR A 81 -11.09 2.45 31.22
C TYR A 81 -12.39 3.14 30.84
N ALA A 82 -12.29 4.38 30.33
CA ALA A 82 -13.43 5.20 29.95
C ALA A 82 -13.35 5.64 28.47
N TYR A 83 -14.42 5.35 27.73
CA TYR A 83 -14.69 5.91 26.40
C TYR A 83 -15.36 7.27 26.52
N SER A 84 -15.07 8.17 25.57
CA SER A 84 -15.71 9.47 25.34
C SER A 84 -17.00 9.72 26.14
N GLY A 85 -16.86 10.28 27.35
CA GLY A 85 -17.99 10.74 28.17
C GLY A 85 -18.83 9.67 28.88
N HIS A 86 -18.38 8.41 29.02
CA HIS A 86 -19.13 7.34 29.69
C HIS A 86 -18.40 6.71 30.89
N GLN A 87 -19.18 6.05 31.78
CA GLN A 87 -18.72 5.43 33.03
C GLN A 87 -17.62 4.37 32.79
N PHE A 88 -16.70 4.25 33.75
CA PHE A 88 -15.60 3.28 33.72
C PHE A 88 -16.13 1.84 33.61
N VAL A 89 -15.62 1.07 32.65
CA VAL A 89 -15.95 -0.35 32.44
C VAL A 89 -14.83 -1.22 33.02
N HIS A 90 -15.18 -2.31 33.71
CA HIS A 90 -14.24 -3.23 34.37
C HIS A 90 -13.69 -4.28 33.39
N GLU A 91 -12.38 -4.49 33.38
CA GLU A 91 -11.76 -5.65 32.71
C GLU A 91 -10.57 -6.20 33.54
N GLN A 92 -10.40 -7.53 33.57
CA GLN A 92 -9.37 -8.22 34.35
C GLN A 92 -8.11 -8.52 33.51
N ALA A 93 -6.95 -8.55 34.18
CA ALA A 93 -5.65 -8.80 33.56
C ALA A 93 -5.56 -10.15 32.83
N VAL A 94 -4.83 -10.20 31.71
CA VAL A 94 -4.93 -11.33 30.75
C VAL A 94 -3.70 -12.26 30.75
N TRP A 95 -2.44 -11.81 30.91
CA TRP A 95 -1.30 -12.74 31.08
C TRP A 95 0.03 -12.11 31.57
N GLN A 96 0.95 -12.96 32.03
CA GLN A 96 2.33 -12.63 32.41
C GLN A 96 3.34 -13.21 31.40
N ASP A 97 4.33 -12.42 30.97
CA ASP A 97 5.41 -12.89 30.08
C ASP A 97 6.46 -13.69 30.88
N LEU A 98 6.50 -14.99 30.60
CA LEU A 98 7.36 -15.98 31.25
C LEU A 98 8.87 -15.72 31.09
N LYS A 99 9.31 -14.89 30.13
CA LYS A 99 10.74 -14.58 29.94
C LYS A 99 11.20 -13.32 30.64
N THR A 100 10.30 -12.38 30.90
CA THR A 100 10.64 -11.05 31.41
C THR A 100 10.02 -10.74 32.78
N GLY A 101 9.10 -11.58 33.26
CA GLY A 101 8.37 -11.37 34.51
C GLY A 101 7.36 -10.22 34.45
N ARG A 102 7.14 -9.63 33.26
CA ARG A 102 6.29 -8.45 33.04
C ARG A 102 4.83 -8.85 32.91
N ASN A 103 3.95 -8.06 33.50
CA ASN A 103 2.50 -8.23 33.40
C ASN A 103 1.97 -7.33 32.29
N PHE A 104 1.21 -7.94 31.36
CA PHE A 104 0.59 -7.24 30.24
C PHE A 104 -0.93 -7.32 30.35
N ILE A 105 -1.57 -6.17 30.11
CA ILE A 105 -3.02 -6.07 30.08
C ILE A 105 -3.40 -5.56 28.69
N GLU A 106 -4.11 -6.40 27.93
CA GLU A 106 -4.62 -6.04 26.61
C GLU A 106 -5.87 -5.18 26.78
N LEU A 107 -5.88 -4.02 26.12
CA LEU A 107 -7.04 -3.16 26.03
C LEU A 107 -7.84 -3.53 24.77
N PRO A 108 -9.17 -3.45 24.79
CA PRO A 108 -9.98 -3.58 23.59
C PRO A 108 -9.57 -2.57 22.50
N ASP A 109 -9.96 -2.78 21.25
CA ASP A 109 -9.68 -1.80 20.21
C ASP A 109 -10.61 -0.57 20.37
N GLY A 110 -10.07 0.60 20.72
CA GLY A 110 -10.86 1.83 20.90
C GLY A 110 -10.05 3.09 21.24
N GLU A 111 -10.71 4.25 21.24
CA GLU A 111 -10.13 5.52 21.68
C GLU A 111 -10.47 5.77 23.16
N TYR A 112 -9.43 5.86 23.99
CA TYR A 112 -9.57 5.99 25.44
C TYR A 112 -9.39 7.45 25.86
N THR A 113 -10.27 7.92 26.75
CA THR A 113 -10.16 9.26 27.35
C THR A 113 -9.43 9.23 28.70
N ALA A 114 -9.65 8.16 29.47
CA ALA A 114 -8.92 7.91 30.70
C ALA A 114 -8.74 6.41 30.92
N ILE A 115 -7.59 6.04 31.49
CA ILE A 115 -7.29 4.70 31.97
C ILE A 115 -7.05 4.82 33.48
N ARG A 116 -7.66 3.96 34.28
CA ARG A 116 -7.55 3.93 35.73
C ARG A 116 -7.13 2.54 36.18
N ILE A 117 -6.16 2.46 37.08
CA ILE A 117 -5.78 1.21 37.74
C ILE A 117 -6.39 1.27 39.14
N ASP A 118 -7.24 0.29 39.44
CA ASP A 118 -7.89 0.16 40.74
C ASP A 118 -7.06 -0.76 41.65
N LEU A 119 -6.63 -0.24 42.80
CA LEU A 119 -5.82 -0.96 43.78
C LEU A 119 -6.59 -1.17 45.10
N THR A 120 -7.92 -0.98 45.09
CA THR A 120 -8.83 -1.18 46.24
C THR A 120 -8.61 -2.48 47.02
N GLN A 121 -8.25 -3.58 46.36
CA GLN A 121 -7.97 -4.86 47.02
C GLN A 121 -6.68 -4.89 47.87
N TYR A 122 -5.85 -3.84 47.79
CA TYR A 122 -4.53 -3.75 48.43
C TYR A 122 -4.39 -2.52 49.35
N SER A 123 -5.48 -2.09 49.99
CA SER A 123 -5.45 -0.99 50.96
C SER A 123 -4.45 -1.26 52.09
N GLY A 124 -3.51 -0.33 52.31
CA GLY A 124 -2.45 -0.43 53.33
C GLY A 124 -1.08 -0.90 52.81
N ALA A 125 -0.93 -1.16 51.50
CA ALA A 125 0.34 -1.56 50.89
C ALA A 125 1.16 -0.36 50.35
N THR A 126 2.48 -0.41 50.44
CA THR A 126 3.36 0.59 49.79
C THR A 126 3.93 0.01 48.50
N PHE A 127 3.59 0.63 47.36
CA PHE A 127 4.05 0.19 46.05
C PHE A 127 5.16 1.13 45.54
N HIS A 128 6.36 0.59 45.32
CA HIS A 128 7.39 1.27 44.53
C HIS A 128 7.19 0.89 43.06
N ILE A 129 6.58 1.78 42.28
CA ILE A 129 6.33 1.54 40.86
C ILE A 129 7.59 1.93 40.08
N LYS A 130 8.22 0.96 39.41
CA LYS A 130 9.43 1.17 38.61
C LYS A 130 9.11 1.95 37.34
N SER A 131 8.10 1.47 36.61
CA SER A 131 7.56 2.18 35.47
C SER A 131 6.17 1.71 35.06
N ILE A 132 5.40 2.59 34.41
CA ILE A 132 4.16 2.22 33.71
C ILE A 132 4.35 2.59 32.24
N GLY A 133 4.24 1.59 31.38
CA GLY A 133 4.45 1.67 29.94
C GLY A 133 3.14 1.51 29.17
N LEU A 134 2.73 2.48 28.37
CA LEU A 134 1.63 2.31 27.41
C LEU A 134 2.22 2.03 26.03
N THR A 135 1.95 0.87 25.45
CA THR A 135 2.49 0.49 24.13
C THR A 135 1.38 0.44 23.08
N ALA A 136 1.51 1.26 22.03
CA ALA A 136 0.70 1.07 20.83
C ALA A 136 1.10 -0.25 20.18
N GLY A 137 0.12 -1.14 19.97
CA GLY A 137 0.37 -2.50 19.48
C GLY A 137 1.21 -2.49 18.20
N LEU A 138 2.24 -3.34 18.16
CA LEU A 138 2.97 -3.63 16.93
C LEU A 138 1.99 -4.13 15.87
N PRO A 139 1.95 -3.53 14.67
CA PRO A 139 1.02 -3.89 13.62
C PRO A 139 1.56 -5.10 12.87
N ILE A 140 1.49 -6.28 13.47
CA ILE A 140 1.74 -7.52 12.73
C ILE A 140 0.53 -8.43 12.91
N GLY A 141 -0.60 -7.98 12.35
CA GLY A 141 -1.73 -8.86 12.13
C GLY A 141 -1.33 -9.99 11.18
N ILE A 142 -1.88 -11.19 11.42
CA ILE A 142 -1.71 -12.43 10.64
C ILE A 142 -1.84 -12.22 9.11
N GLN A 143 -2.55 -11.17 8.70
CA GLN A 143 -2.68 -10.74 7.29
C GLN A 143 -1.34 -10.32 6.65
N HIS A 144 -0.44 -9.69 7.39
CA HIS A 144 0.90 -9.34 6.90
C HIS A 144 1.75 -10.59 6.69
N VAL A 145 1.57 -11.63 7.52
CA VAL A 145 2.30 -12.89 7.41
C VAL A 145 1.98 -13.59 6.09
N ILE A 146 0.72 -13.60 5.64
CA ILE A 146 0.32 -14.21 4.37
C ILE A 146 0.96 -13.46 3.17
N VAL A 147 0.97 -12.12 3.22
CA VAL A 147 1.61 -11.28 2.19
C VAL A 147 3.12 -11.50 2.19
N PHE A 148 3.77 -11.51 3.35
CA PHE A 148 5.21 -11.78 3.49
C PHE A 148 5.60 -13.19 3.04
N LEU A 149 4.76 -14.20 3.28
CA LEU A 149 5.00 -15.57 2.82
C LEU A 149 4.87 -15.67 1.29
N PHE A 150 3.89 -14.99 0.70
CA PHE A 150 3.73 -14.96 -0.76
C PHE A 150 4.91 -14.25 -1.45
N PHE A 151 5.31 -13.07 -0.94
CA PHE A 151 6.47 -12.34 -1.48
C PHE A 151 7.80 -13.03 -1.15
N GLY A 152 7.93 -13.67 0.01
CA GLY A 152 9.12 -14.40 0.42
C GLY A 152 9.36 -15.66 -0.42
N ALA A 153 8.32 -16.45 -0.69
CA ALA A 153 8.42 -17.62 -1.57
C ALA A 153 8.81 -17.20 -3.01
N VAL A 154 8.20 -16.12 -3.51
CA VAL A 154 8.56 -15.52 -4.79
C VAL A 154 10.01 -15.03 -4.79
N TRP A 155 10.46 -14.36 -3.73
CA TRP A 155 11.83 -13.86 -3.58
C TRP A 155 12.86 -14.99 -3.52
N SER A 156 12.58 -16.09 -2.82
CA SER A 156 13.46 -17.26 -2.78
C SER A 156 13.60 -17.93 -4.15
N ILE A 157 12.50 -18.02 -4.91
CA ILE A 157 12.53 -18.55 -6.29
C ILE A 157 13.33 -17.62 -7.21
N VAL A 158 13.18 -16.29 -7.06
CA VAL A 158 13.92 -15.26 -7.80
C VAL A 158 15.42 -15.32 -7.47
N CYS A 159 15.80 -15.39 -6.20
CA CYS A 159 17.20 -15.49 -5.79
C CYS A 159 17.84 -16.79 -6.29
N TRP A 160 17.12 -17.92 -6.21
CA TRP A 160 17.60 -19.20 -6.72
C TRP A 160 17.79 -19.21 -8.24
N THR A 161 16.88 -18.57 -8.98
CA THR A 161 17.01 -18.45 -10.44
C THR A 161 18.08 -17.44 -10.87
N LEU A 162 18.24 -16.31 -10.18
CA LEU A 162 19.34 -15.37 -10.43
C LEU A 162 20.71 -15.99 -10.14
N TYR A 163 20.80 -16.85 -9.12
CA TYR A 163 22.00 -17.64 -8.83
C TYR A 163 22.29 -18.69 -9.92
N SER A 164 21.25 -19.23 -10.56
CA SER A 164 21.36 -20.33 -11.53
C SER A 164 21.64 -19.91 -12.99
N TYR A 165 21.65 -18.61 -13.33
CA TYR A 165 21.91 -18.13 -14.70
C TYR A 165 23.12 -17.16 -14.77
N PRO A 166 24.18 -17.46 -15.55
CA PRO A 166 25.36 -16.59 -15.63
C PRO A 166 25.09 -15.30 -16.44
N LEU A 167 25.71 -14.19 -16.02
CA LEU A 167 25.62 -12.85 -16.65
C LEU A 167 25.90 -12.83 -18.17
N SER A 168 26.71 -13.77 -18.67
CA SER A 168 27.03 -13.91 -20.10
C SER A 168 25.79 -14.14 -20.97
N LEU A 169 24.77 -14.84 -20.46
CA LEU A 169 23.50 -15.09 -21.15
C LEU A 169 22.65 -13.82 -21.30
N ILE A 170 22.80 -12.84 -20.40
CA ILE A 170 22.08 -11.56 -20.46
C ILE A 170 22.66 -10.68 -21.59
N ILE A 171 23.99 -10.65 -21.73
CA ILE A 171 24.70 -9.85 -22.75
C ILE A 171 24.40 -10.36 -24.16
N VAL A 172 24.44 -11.69 -24.37
CA VAL A 172 24.07 -12.32 -25.66
C VAL A 172 22.61 -12.02 -26.04
N ARG A 173 21.72 -11.92 -25.04
CA ARG A 173 20.29 -11.61 -25.26
C ARG A 173 20.03 -10.13 -25.59
N LEU A 174 20.80 -9.21 -25.02
CA LEU A 174 20.72 -7.78 -25.39
C LEU A 174 21.14 -7.55 -26.86
N GLN A 175 22.12 -8.31 -27.35
CA GLN A 175 22.50 -8.29 -28.77
C GLN A 175 21.39 -8.87 -29.67
N GLY A 176 20.72 -9.93 -29.21
CA GLY A 176 19.52 -10.47 -29.86
C GLY A 176 18.38 -9.44 -29.95
N PHE A 177 18.15 -8.65 -28.90
CA PHE A 177 17.12 -7.60 -28.91
C PHE A 177 17.37 -6.53 -29.98
N LYS A 178 18.63 -6.08 -30.14
CA LYS A 178 18.99 -5.14 -31.22
C LYS A 178 18.68 -5.71 -32.60
N LYS A 179 18.92 -7.01 -32.84
CA LYS A 179 18.63 -7.69 -34.12
C LYS A 179 17.14 -7.67 -34.48
N TYR A 180 16.25 -7.78 -33.48
CA TYR A 180 14.80 -7.79 -33.70
C TYR A 180 14.10 -6.44 -33.44
N SER A 181 14.86 -5.39 -33.14
CA SER A 181 14.32 -4.04 -32.91
C SER A 181 13.51 -3.51 -34.10
N TYR A 182 13.99 -3.74 -35.32
CA TYR A 182 13.29 -3.37 -36.56
C TYR A 182 11.94 -4.09 -36.70
N LEU A 183 11.90 -5.39 -36.38
CA LEU A 183 10.66 -6.17 -36.38
C LEU A 183 9.68 -5.62 -35.33
N LEU A 184 10.16 -5.35 -34.12
CA LEU A 184 9.34 -4.82 -33.04
C LEU A 184 8.71 -3.47 -33.43
N VAL A 185 9.49 -2.56 -34.01
CA VAL A 185 8.97 -1.26 -34.49
C VAL A 185 7.93 -1.46 -35.58
N ASN A 186 8.14 -2.40 -36.50
CA ASN A 186 7.17 -2.68 -37.57
C ASN A 186 5.88 -3.30 -37.05
N LEU A 187 5.95 -4.14 -36.01
CA LEU A 187 4.76 -4.70 -35.37
C LEU A 187 3.95 -3.59 -34.67
N VAL A 188 4.61 -2.70 -33.89
CA VAL A 188 3.95 -1.53 -33.28
C VAL A 188 3.32 -0.61 -34.33
N LYS A 189 4.03 -0.34 -35.44
CA LYS A 189 3.50 0.44 -36.56
C LYS A 189 2.29 -0.21 -37.21
N LYS A 190 2.32 -1.53 -37.38
CA LYS A 190 1.20 -2.32 -37.93
C LYS A 190 -0.01 -2.20 -37.01
N ASP A 191 0.15 -2.35 -35.71
CA ASP A 191 -0.93 -2.18 -34.73
C ASP A 191 -1.52 -0.76 -34.73
N PHE A 192 -0.67 0.26 -34.83
CA PHE A 192 -1.09 1.64 -35.00
C PHE A 192 -1.92 1.83 -36.27
N ALA A 193 -1.41 1.32 -37.40
CA ALA A 193 -2.12 1.38 -38.67
C ALA A 193 -3.46 0.62 -38.64
N ILE A 194 -3.57 -0.47 -37.87
CA ILE A 194 -4.81 -1.23 -37.68
C ILE A 194 -5.81 -0.43 -36.83
N LYS A 195 -5.39 0.12 -35.67
CA LYS A 195 -6.27 0.83 -34.72
C LYS A 195 -6.96 2.03 -35.35
N TYR A 196 -6.25 2.80 -36.17
CA TYR A 196 -6.80 4.00 -36.81
C TYR A 196 -7.20 3.76 -38.27
N ARG A 197 -7.18 2.51 -38.75
CA ARG A 197 -7.61 2.17 -40.11
C ARG A 197 -9.07 2.57 -40.29
N ARG A 198 -9.38 3.34 -41.36
CA ARG A 198 -10.75 3.78 -41.71
C ARG A 198 -11.44 4.64 -40.63
N SER A 199 -10.70 5.20 -39.68
CA SER A 199 -11.26 6.15 -38.73
C SER A 199 -11.25 7.56 -39.31
N ILE A 200 -12.40 8.24 -39.31
CA ILE A 200 -12.54 9.62 -39.84
C ILE A 200 -11.69 10.60 -39.03
N LEU A 201 -11.72 10.49 -37.70
CA LEU A 201 -10.97 11.36 -36.79
C LEU A 201 -9.56 10.82 -36.49
N GLY A 202 -9.30 9.55 -36.79
CA GLY A 202 -7.98 8.94 -36.66
C GLY A 202 -7.41 9.04 -35.24
N VAL A 203 -6.17 9.51 -35.15
CA VAL A 203 -5.38 9.65 -33.90
C VAL A 203 -6.03 10.62 -32.90
N LEU A 204 -6.86 11.56 -33.39
CA LEU A 204 -7.53 12.54 -32.54
C LEU A 204 -8.41 11.86 -31.48
N TRP A 205 -8.94 10.67 -31.75
CA TRP A 205 -9.71 9.89 -30.77
C TRP A 205 -8.93 9.56 -29.50
N SER A 206 -7.62 9.35 -29.58
CA SER A 206 -6.79 9.01 -28.42
C SER A 206 -6.55 10.19 -27.47
N VAL A 207 -6.84 11.39 -27.94
CA VAL A 207 -6.86 12.63 -27.16
C VAL A 207 -8.29 12.96 -26.72
N LEU A 208 -9.24 12.85 -27.65
CA LEU A 208 -10.65 13.20 -27.43
C LEU A 208 -11.33 12.31 -26.39
N ASN A 209 -11.10 10.99 -26.45
CA ASN A 209 -11.77 10.03 -25.57
C ASN A 209 -11.45 10.30 -24.08
N PRO A 210 -10.19 10.41 -23.62
CA PRO A 210 -9.88 10.80 -22.24
C PRO A 210 -10.51 12.12 -21.82
N LEU A 211 -10.54 13.14 -22.68
CA LEU A 211 -11.11 14.45 -22.37
C LEU A 211 -12.63 14.39 -22.19
N LEU A 212 -13.34 13.72 -23.10
CA LEU A 212 -14.78 13.50 -22.98
C LEU A 212 -15.10 12.71 -21.72
N MET A 213 -14.32 11.67 -21.42
CA MET A 213 -14.56 10.85 -20.24
C MET A 213 -14.28 11.60 -18.95
N ALA A 214 -13.25 12.44 -18.91
CA ALA A 214 -13.00 13.35 -17.80
C ALA A 214 -14.14 14.35 -17.61
N MET A 215 -14.68 14.92 -18.70
CA MET A 215 -15.83 15.82 -18.64
C MET A 215 -17.06 15.14 -18.05
N ILE A 216 -17.38 13.93 -18.52
CA ILE A 216 -18.52 13.14 -18.04
C ILE A 216 -18.33 12.79 -16.56
N ILE A 217 -17.21 12.13 -16.22
CA ILE A 217 -16.94 11.64 -14.87
C ILE A 217 -16.82 12.81 -13.88
N SER A 218 -16.19 13.92 -14.26
CA SER A 218 -16.13 15.11 -13.41
C SER A 218 -17.50 15.72 -13.16
N THR A 219 -18.34 15.82 -14.20
CA THR A 219 -19.70 16.36 -14.04
C THR A 219 -20.55 15.47 -13.14
N VAL A 220 -20.47 14.14 -13.31
CA VAL A 220 -21.20 13.17 -12.49
C VAL A 220 -20.75 13.26 -11.02
N PHE A 221 -19.46 13.20 -10.73
CA PHE A 221 -18.97 13.19 -9.35
C PHE A 221 -19.06 14.55 -8.65
N SER A 222 -18.89 15.65 -9.39
CA SER A 222 -19.05 16.99 -8.84
C SER A 222 -20.52 17.31 -8.56
N LYS A 223 -21.44 17.04 -9.51
CA LYS A 223 -22.86 17.43 -9.36
C LYS A 223 -23.71 16.42 -8.59
N LEU A 224 -23.55 15.12 -8.83
CA LEU A 224 -24.41 14.10 -8.22
C LEU A 224 -23.89 13.68 -6.84
N PHE A 225 -22.58 13.47 -6.71
CA PHE A 225 -21.98 13.01 -5.46
C PHE A 225 -21.45 14.14 -4.57
N ARG A 226 -21.55 15.41 -5.02
CA ARG A 226 -21.12 16.61 -4.29
C ARG A 226 -19.70 16.49 -3.73
N VAL A 227 -18.82 15.78 -4.44
CA VAL A 227 -17.43 15.62 -4.04
C VAL A 227 -16.75 16.98 -4.15
N GLN A 228 -16.42 17.58 -3.00
CA GLN A 228 -15.76 18.88 -2.93
C GLN A 228 -14.26 18.73 -3.13
N MET A 229 -13.86 18.34 -4.35
CA MET A 229 -12.46 18.24 -4.73
C MET A 229 -12.12 19.23 -5.83
N GLU A 230 -11.14 20.08 -5.53
CA GLU A 230 -10.58 20.99 -6.51
C GLU A 230 -9.92 20.17 -7.64
N ASN A 231 -10.22 20.55 -8.88
CA ASN A 231 -9.63 19.95 -10.08
C ASN A 231 -9.82 18.43 -10.20
N TYR A 232 -10.99 17.91 -9.80
CA TYR A 232 -11.34 16.49 -9.89
C TYR A 232 -11.13 15.90 -11.31
N ALA A 233 -11.37 16.67 -12.37
CA ALA A 233 -11.08 16.21 -13.74
C ALA A 233 -9.59 15.86 -13.94
N VAL A 234 -8.66 16.65 -13.40
CA VAL A 234 -7.21 16.37 -13.44
C VAL A 234 -6.86 15.19 -12.54
N TYR A 235 -7.48 15.10 -11.37
CA TYR A 235 -7.32 13.96 -10.45
C TYR A 235 -7.67 12.63 -11.12
N PHE A 236 -8.81 12.60 -11.83
CA PHE A 236 -9.28 11.45 -12.58
C PHE A 236 -8.39 11.16 -13.79
N LEU A 237 -8.04 12.17 -14.59
CA LEU A 237 -7.18 11.99 -15.77
C LEU A 237 -5.81 11.41 -15.41
N THR A 238 -5.16 11.95 -14.38
CA THR A 238 -3.83 11.47 -13.95
C THR A 238 -3.88 10.03 -13.43
N GLY A 239 -4.89 9.68 -12.64
CA GLY A 239 -5.04 8.30 -12.14
C GLY A 239 -5.43 7.30 -13.23
N SER A 240 -6.42 7.66 -14.05
CA SER A 240 -6.90 6.82 -15.13
C SER A 240 -5.85 6.61 -16.23
N LEU A 241 -4.99 7.60 -16.51
CA LEU A 241 -3.94 7.47 -17.52
C LEU A 241 -3.00 6.29 -17.22
N ILE A 242 -2.47 6.23 -15.99
CA ILE A 242 -1.56 5.16 -15.57
C ILE A 242 -2.26 3.81 -15.51
N PHE A 243 -3.50 3.78 -15.01
CA PHE A 243 -4.25 2.54 -14.93
C PHE A 243 -4.64 2.00 -16.31
N ASN A 244 -5.10 2.88 -17.21
CA ASN A 244 -5.46 2.52 -18.57
C ASN A 244 -4.24 2.06 -19.37
N PHE A 245 -3.07 2.67 -19.16
CA PHE A 245 -1.82 2.20 -19.75
C PHE A 245 -1.53 0.74 -19.36
N MET A 246 -1.54 0.44 -18.05
CA MET A 246 -1.32 -0.92 -17.56
C MET A 246 -2.36 -1.88 -18.13
N SER A 247 -3.64 -1.51 -18.06
CA SER A 247 -4.76 -2.32 -18.54
C SER A 247 -4.67 -2.61 -20.05
N GLU A 248 -4.38 -1.62 -20.89
CA GLU A 248 -4.22 -1.80 -22.35
C GLU A 248 -2.98 -2.65 -22.66
N ALA A 249 -1.86 -2.39 -21.96
CA ALA A 249 -0.62 -3.12 -22.15
C ALA A 249 -0.76 -4.61 -21.81
N THR A 250 -1.30 -4.94 -20.64
CA THR A 250 -1.41 -6.32 -20.16
C THR A 250 -2.51 -7.09 -20.88
N SER A 251 -3.65 -6.46 -21.16
CA SER A 251 -4.74 -7.10 -21.91
C SER A 251 -4.35 -7.36 -23.36
N GLY A 252 -3.64 -6.41 -24.00
CA GLY A 252 -3.07 -6.62 -25.32
C GLY A 252 -2.02 -7.74 -25.31
N ALA A 253 -1.12 -7.74 -24.32
CA ALA A 253 -0.11 -8.78 -24.17
C ALA A 253 -0.73 -10.17 -23.96
N LEU A 254 -1.79 -10.29 -23.16
CA LEU A 254 -2.50 -11.54 -22.87
C LEU A 254 -2.90 -12.31 -24.14
N VAL A 255 -3.38 -11.60 -25.16
CA VAL A 255 -3.80 -12.20 -26.44
C VAL A 255 -2.73 -12.20 -27.52
N SER A 256 -1.56 -11.59 -27.27
CA SER A 256 -0.54 -11.31 -28.28
C SER A 256 0.04 -12.55 -28.98
N VAL A 257 0.29 -13.62 -28.22
CA VAL A 257 0.91 -14.86 -28.74
C VAL A 257 -0.09 -15.64 -29.60
N ILE A 258 -1.32 -15.79 -29.12
CA ILE A 258 -2.40 -16.47 -29.86
C ILE A 258 -2.76 -15.66 -31.11
N GLY A 259 -2.91 -14.34 -30.99
CA GLY A 259 -3.21 -13.46 -32.12
C GLY A 259 -2.12 -13.44 -33.21
N SER A 260 -0.89 -13.80 -32.85
CA SER A 260 0.26 -13.88 -33.77
C SER A 260 0.63 -15.31 -34.17
N ALA A 261 -0.22 -16.31 -33.86
CA ALA A 261 0.06 -17.72 -34.11
C ALA A 261 0.42 -18.02 -35.58
N GLY A 262 -0.26 -17.36 -36.53
CA GLY A 262 0.01 -17.52 -37.96
C GLY A 262 1.42 -17.10 -38.38
N LEU A 263 2.01 -16.09 -37.71
CA LEU A 263 3.39 -15.67 -37.96
C LEU A 263 4.37 -16.61 -37.27
N ILE A 264 4.08 -16.99 -36.02
CA ILE A 264 4.91 -17.89 -35.21
C ILE A 264 5.08 -19.27 -35.88
N LYS A 265 4.03 -19.80 -36.52
CA LYS A 265 4.07 -21.09 -37.22
C LYS A 265 4.87 -21.06 -38.53
N LYS A 266 5.06 -19.88 -39.14
CA LYS A 266 5.68 -19.73 -40.46
C LYS A 266 7.15 -19.32 -40.42
N VAL A 267 7.54 -18.50 -39.43
CA VAL A 267 8.88 -17.93 -39.35
C VAL A 267 9.37 -18.01 -37.91
N TYR A 268 10.64 -18.42 -37.74
CA TYR A 268 11.26 -18.41 -36.42
C TYR A 268 11.46 -16.96 -35.93
N ILE A 269 10.69 -16.60 -34.90
CA ILE A 269 10.76 -15.29 -34.24
C ILE A 269 10.74 -15.52 -32.73
N PRO A 270 11.57 -14.80 -31.95
CA PRO A 270 11.49 -14.86 -30.50
C PRO A 270 10.10 -14.44 -30.00
N LYS A 271 9.39 -15.37 -29.36
CA LYS A 271 7.97 -15.22 -28.99
C LYS A 271 7.72 -14.09 -27.98
N TYR A 272 8.73 -13.74 -27.16
CA TYR A 272 8.62 -12.65 -26.18
C TYR A 272 8.46 -11.27 -26.83
N ILE A 273 8.73 -11.13 -28.14
CA ILE A 273 8.55 -9.86 -28.86
C ILE A 273 7.08 -9.46 -28.91
N PHE A 274 6.14 -10.41 -28.99
CA PHE A 274 4.71 -10.10 -29.12
C PHE A 274 4.13 -9.46 -27.85
N PRO A 275 4.37 -9.98 -26.62
CA PRO A 275 3.96 -9.27 -25.41
C PRO A 275 4.59 -7.88 -25.29
N ILE A 276 5.89 -7.74 -25.58
CA ILE A 276 6.60 -6.46 -25.48
C ILE A 276 6.03 -5.44 -26.49
N GLU A 277 5.75 -5.85 -27.72
CA GLU A 277 5.15 -5.01 -28.74
C GLU A 277 3.84 -4.40 -28.25
N LYS A 278 2.94 -5.20 -27.66
CA LYS A 278 1.67 -4.69 -27.13
C LYS A 278 1.86 -3.68 -26.01
N CYS A 279 2.80 -3.92 -25.09
CA CYS A 279 3.11 -2.95 -24.05
C CYS A 279 3.67 -1.63 -24.60
N LEU A 280 4.54 -1.69 -25.62
CA LEU A 280 5.07 -0.50 -26.28
C LEU A 280 4.00 0.24 -27.10
N PHE A 281 3.08 -0.49 -27.73
CA PHE A 281 1.94 0.11 -28.41
C PHE A 281 1.01 0.86 -27.43
N ALA A 282 0.72 0.27 -26.28
CA ALA A 282 -0.02 0.93 -25.20
C ALA A 282 0.72 2.17 -24.67
N LEU A 283 2.06 2.12 -24.60
CA LEU A 283 2.87 3.28 -24.20
C LEU A 283 2.69 4.44 -25.20
N VAL A 284 2.72 4.15 -26.51
CA VAL A 284 2.47 5.16 -27.55
C VAL A 284 1.07 5.76 -27.41
N ASN A 285 0.04 4.95 -27.17
CA ASN A 285 -1.32 5.46 -26.92
C ASN A 285 -1.38 6.35 -25.68
N THR A 286 -0.71 5.93 -24.62
CA THR A 286 -0.62 6.69 -23.36
C THR A 286 0.06 8.04 -23.57
N MET A 287 1.06 8.14 -24.45
CA MET A 287 1.69 9.43 -24.78
C MET A 287 0.69 10.41 -25.44
N PHE A 288 -0.23 9.94 -26.28
CA PHE A 288 -1.28 10.81 -26.81
C PHE A 288 -2.25 11.27 -25.72
N SER A 289 -2.66 10.37 -24.82
CA SER A 289 -3.51 10.73 -23.68
C SER A 289 -2.80 11.64 -22.67
N LEU A 290 -1.47 11.52 -22.54
CA LEU A 290 -0.64 12.42 -21.75
C LEU A 290 -0.66 13.83 -22.32
N VAL A 291 -0.51 13.99 -23.65
CA VAL A 291 -0.63 15.31 -24.30
C VAL A 291 -1.99 15.93 -24.01
N ALA A 292 -3.08 15.16 -24.07
CA ALA A 292 -4.41 15.63 -23.70
C ALA A 292 -4.46 16.16 -22.26
N THR A 293 -3.86 15.41 -21.33
CA THR A 293 -3.79 15.75 -19.91
C THR A 293 -2.97 17.03 -19.68
N LEU A 294 -1.82 17.17 -20.35
CA LEU A 294 -0.97 18.35 -20.26
C LEU A 294 -1.66 19.62 -20.79
N ILE A 295 -2.44 19.48 -21.86
CA ILE A 295 -3.19 20.62 -22.43
C ILE A 295 -4.28 21.09 -21.47
N ILE A 296 -5.04 20.16 -20.85
CA ILE A 296 -6.21 20.54 -20.03
C ILE A 296 -5.83 21.07 -18.64
N MET A 297 -4.68 20.68 -18.10
CA MET A 297 -4.25 21.07 -16.75
C MET A 297 -4.19 22.60 -16.53
N PRO A 298 -3.55 23.41 -17.39
CA PRO A 298 -3.57 24.86 -17.29
C PRO A 298 -4.98 25.47 -17.37
N PHE A 299 -5.86 24.94 -18.23
CA PHE A 299 -7.25 25.43 -18.35
C PHE A 299 -8.06 25.19 -17.07
N LEU A 300 -7.70 24.17 -16.30
CA LEU A 300 -8.29 23.84 -15.01
C LEU A 300 -7.53 24.47 -13.84
N GLY A 301 -6.64 25.43 -14.08
CA GLY A 301 -5.93 26.14 -13.01
C GLY A 301 -4.83 25.33 -12.31
N VAL A 302 -4.42 24.18 -12.85
CA VAL A 302 -3.28 23.41 -12.32
C VAL A 302 -2.01 23.86 -13.04
N PRO A 303 -1.05 24.51 -12.34
CA PRO A 303 0.15 25.04 -12.98
C PRO A 303 1.10 23.90 -13.39
N LEU A 304 1.60 23.96 -14.63
CA LEU A 304 2.64 23.06 -15.12
C LEU A 304 4.01 23.53 -14.60
N LYS A 305 4.55 22.86 -13.59
CA LYS A 305 5.93 23.08 -13.14
C LYS A 305 6.91 22.13 -13.80
N ILE A 306 8.21 22.41 -13.65
CA ILE A 306 9.28 21.57 -14.18
C ILE A 306 9.24 20.12 -13.67
N THR A 307 8.60 19.89 -12.52
CA THR A 307 8.35 18.55 -11.95
C THR A 307 7.65 17.65 -12.95
N VAL A 308 6.73 18.18 -13.75
CA VAL A 308 5.98 17.44 -14.78
C VAL A 308 6.90 16.66 -15.68
N LEU A 309 8.10 17.16 -16.00
CA LEU A 309 9.08 16.46 -16.81
C LEU A 309 9.45 15.08 -16.24
N LEU A 310 9.40 14.87 -14.92
CA LEU A 310 9.69 13.58 -14.30
C LEU A 310 8.65 12.48 -14.59
N PHE A 311 7.60 12.77 -15.37
CA PHE A 311 6.55 11.82 -15.75
C PHE A 311 7.09 10.50 -16.36
N TRP A 312 8.26 10.52 -16.99
CA TRP A 312 8.87 9.32 -17.58
C TRP A 312 9.27 8.28 -16.55
N ILE A 313 9.62 8.67 -15.32
CA ILE A 313 10.05 7.75 -14.26
C ILE A 313 8.94 6.75 -13.90
N PRO A 314 7.74 7.18 -13.44
CA PRO A 314 6.66 6.25 -13.12
C PRO A 314 6.18 5.50 -14.36
N LEU A 315 6.21 6.09 -15.56
CA LEU A 315 5.86 5.38 -16.79
C LEU A 315 6.81 4.22 -17.09
N ILE A 316 8.12 4.38 -16.86
CA ILE A 316 9.09 3.29 -17.02
C ILE A 316 8.82 2.17 -16.01
N TYR A 317 8.52 2.51 -14.76
CA TYR A 317 8.16 1.51 -13.75
C TYR A 317 6.92 0.70 -14.16
N VAL A 318 5.84 1.40 -14.52
CA VAL A 318 4.60 0.74 -14.96
C VAL A 318 4.80 -0.04 -16.26
N LEU A 319 5.67 0.41 -17.17
CA LEU A 319 5.99 -0.30 -18.40
C LEU A 319 6.68 -1.63 -18.09
N VAL A 320 7.72 -1.61 -17.26
CA VAL A 320 8.47 -2.82 -16.86
C VAL A 320 7.54 -3.79 -16.12
N PHE A 321 6.72 -3.27 -15.21
CA PHE A 321 5.68 -4.04 -14.52
C PHE A 321 4.70 -4.69 -15.51
N SER A 322 4.16 -3.91 -16.45
CA SER A 322 3.17 -4.37 -17.43
C SER A 322 3.76 -5.38 -18.41
N VAL A 323 5.03 -5.26 -18.78
CA VAL A 323 5.74 -6.28 -19.57
C VAL A 323 5.85 -7.59 -18.79
N GLY A 324 6.19 -7.52 -17.50
CA GLY A 324 6.24 -8.70 -16.63
C GLY A 324 4.89 -9.42 -16.52
N VAL A 325 3.86 -8.68 -16.14
CA VAL A 325 2.49 -9.20 -16.04
C VAL A 325 1.99 -9.69 -17.40
N GLY A 326 2.24 -8.96 -18.48
CA GLY A 326 1.87 -9.34 -19.85
C GLY A 326 2.55 -10.62 -20.34
N MET A 327 3.83 -10.83 -20.00
CA MET A 327 4.52 -12.10 -20.26
C MET A 327 3.89 -13.25 -19.46
N LEU A 328 3.58 -13.04 -18.19
CA LEU A 328 2.92 -14.04 -17.37
C LEU A 328 1.55 -14.44 -17.93
N LEU A 329 0.72 -13.44 -18.27
CA LEU A 329 -0.62 -13.63 -18.79
C LEU A 329 -0.63 -14.26 -20.19
N SER A 330 0.25 -13.79 -21.08
CA SER A 330 0.36 -14.38 -22.42
C SER A 330 0.79 -15.84 -22.39
N ALA A 331 1.73 -16.20 -21.50
CA ALA A 331 2.18 -17.57 -21.35
C ALA A 331 1.06 -18.47 -20.79
N THR A 332 0.31 -18.01 -19.80
CA THR A 332 -0.79 -18.79 -19.20
C THR A 332 -1.99 -18.91 -20.13
N ASN A 333 -2.35 -17.84 -20.82
CA ASN A 333 -3.49 -17.80 -21.74
C ASN A 333 -3.34 -18.75 -22.94
N VAL A 334 -2.11 -19.01 -23.39
CA VAL A 334 -1.83 -20.01 -24.45
C VAL A 334 -2.28 -21.41 -24.04
N PHE A 335 -2.16 -21.78 -22.76
CA PHE A 335 -2.61 -23.09 -22.26
C PHE A 335 -4.06 -23.05 -21.74
N PHE A 336 -4.48 -21.92 -21.17
CA PHE A 336 -5.78 -21.76 -20.54
C PHE A 336 -6.50 -20.51 -21.06
N ARG A 337 -7.39 -20.69 -22.04
CA ARG A 337 -8.07 -19.56 -22.72
C ARG A 337 -9.01 -18.78 -21.80
N ASP A 338 -9.51 -19.39 -20.74
CA ASP A 338 -10.42 -18.74 -19.78
C ASP A 338 -9.73 -17.63 -18.96
N ILE A 339 -8.39 -17.61 -18.93
CA ILE A 339 -7.62 -16.53 -18.32
C ILE A 339 -7.97 -15.17 -18.95
N GLY A 340 -8.31 -15.12 -20.24
CA GLY A 340 -8.77 -13.88 -20.87
C GLY A 340 -10.04 -13.31 -20.23
N HIS A 341 -11.03 -14.17 -19.97
CA HIS A 341 -12.28 -13.76 -19.32
C HIS A 341 -12.09 -13.43 -17.85
N LEU A 342 -11.28 -14.20 -17.12
CA LEU A 342 -10.99 -13.92 -15.72
C LEU A 342 -10.24 -12.58 -15.57
N TYR A 343 -9.30 -12.30 -16.48
CA TYR A 343 -8.50 -11.10 -16.43
C TYR A 343 -9.31 -9.83 -16.70
N SER A 344 -10.32 -9.88 -17.59
CA SER A 344 -11.18 -8.71 -17.81
C SER A 344 -11.97 -8.33 -16.56
N VAL A 345 -12.52 -9.31 -15.84
CA VAL A 345 -13.19 -9.09 -14.54
C VAL A 345 -12.19 -8.56 -13.50
N TRP A 346 -10.99 -9.13 -13.47
CA TRP A 346 -9.93 -8.71 -12.55
C TRP A 346 -9.54 -7.24 -12.75
N ILE A 347 -9.33 -6.80 -13.99
CA ILE A 347 -9.02 -5.41 -14.31
C ILE A 347 -10.13 -4.46 -13.81
N THR A 348 -11.40 -4.82 -14.00
CA THR A 348 -12.52 -4.01 -13.50
C THR A 348 -12.49 -3.91 -11.97
N ALA A 349 -12.34 -5.03 -11.26
CA ALA A 349 -12.22 -5.02 -9.81
C ALA A 349 -11.00 -4.18 -9.34
N TRP A 350 -9.86 -4.34 -10.02
CA TRP A 350 -8.62 -3.66 -9.68
C TRP A 350 -8.69 -2.14 -9.90
N MET A 351 -9.47 -1.69 -10.90
CA MET A 351 -9.76 -0.28 -11.13
C MET A 351 -10.45 0.35 -9.92
N TYR A 352 -11.48 -0.33 -9.38
CA TYR A 352 -12.21 0.15 -8.20
C TYR A 352 -11.41 0.04 -6.91
N LEU A 353 -10.46 -0.90 -6.83
CA LEU A 353 -9.54 -1.02 -5.69
C LEU A 353 -8.43 0.03 -5.68
N THR A 354 -8.22 0.72 -6.80
CA THR A 354 -7.20 1.76 -6.94
C THR A 354 -7.86 3.13 -6.82
N PRO A 355 -7.32 4.09 -6.04
CA PRO A 355 -7.92 5.40 -5.84
C PRO A 355 -7.78 6.28 -7.09
N ILE A 356 -8.62 5.99 -8.09
CA ILE A 356 -8.74 6.69 -9.37
C ILE A 356 -9.98 7.59 -9.35
N LEU A 357 -11.12 7.03 -8.93
CA LEU A 357 -12.42 7.72 -8.87
C LEU A 357 -12.65 8.43 -7.54
N TYR A 358 -11.92 8.04 -6.49
CA TYR A 358 -12.12 8.54 -5.15
C TYR A 358 -10.77 8.84 -4.49
N PRO A 359 -10.75 9.81 -3.58
CA PRO A 359 -9.58 10.17 -2.79
C PRO A 359 -9.10 9.06 -1.85
N LYS A 360 -7.78 8.99 -1.64
CA LYS A 360 -7.16 7.96 -0.79
C LYS A 360 -7.57 8.08 0.68
N GLU A 361 -8.01 9.26 1.10
CA GLU A 361 -8.48 9.59 2.44
C GLU A 361 -9.79 8.87 2.80
N LEU A 362 -10.59 8.47 1.80
CA LEU A 362 -11.83 7.72 2.03
C LEU A 362 -11.60 6.23 2.30
N ILE A 363 -10.35 5.74 2.21
CA ILE A 363 -10.01 4.34 2.45
C ILE A 363 -10.01 4.07 3.97
N PRO A 364 -10.93 3.22 4.49
CA PRO A 364 -10.95 2.86 5.90
C PRO A 364 -9.64 2.20 6.34
N GLU A 365 -9.25 2.41 7.59
CA GLU A 365 -7.99 1.85 8.13
C GLU A 365 -7.94 0.31 8.03
N SER A 366 -9.10 -0.34 8.18
CA SER A 366 -9.25 -1.81 8.13
C SER A 366 -8.85 -2.45 6.79
N ILE A 367 -8.92 -1.71 5.67
CA ILE A 367 -8.54 -2.21 4.34
C ILE A 367 -7.23 -1.60 3.82
N ARG A 368 -6.58 -0.73 4.61
CA ARG A 368 -5.37 0.00 4.19
C ARG A 368 -4.22 -0.95 3.86
N TRP A 369 -4.10 -2.07 4.57
CA TRP A 369 -3.12 -3.12 4.28
C TRP A 369 -3.29 -3.69 2.86
N PHE A 370 -4.53 -3.89 2.41
CA PHE A 370 -4.83 -4.42 1.09
C PHE A 370 -4.45 -3.41 0.01
N THR A 371 -4.74 -2.11 0.24
CA THR A 371 -4.32 -1.04 -0.66
C THR A 371 -2.80 -0.85 -0.70
N SER A 372 -2.09 -1.11 0.40
CA SER A 372 -0.62 -1.10 0.43
C SER A 372 0.02 -2.31 -0.26
N ALA A 373 -0.72 -3.39 -0.49
CA ALA A 373 -0.25 -4.51 -1.30
C ALA A 373 -0.44 -4.27 -2.81
N ASN A 374 -1.22 -3.25 -3.21
CA ASN A 374 -1.55 -2.96 -4.59
C ASN A 374 -0.44 -2.14 -5.28
N PRO A 375 0.28 -2.67 -6.30
CA PRO A 375 1.31 -1.91 -7.01
C PRO A 375 0.77 -0.65 -7.71
N MET A 376 -0.45 -0.72 -8.27
CA MET A 376 -1.06 0.39 -9.00
C MET A 376 -1.41 1.57 -8.09
N TYR A 377 -1.65 1.33 -6.80
CA TYR A 377 -1.79 2.40 -5.82
C TYR A 377 -0.55 3.31 -5.81
N TYR A 378 0.63 2.71 -5.71
CA TYR A 378 1.90 3.46 -5.69
C TYR A 378 2.19 4.15 -7.01
N TYR A 379 1.96 3.50 -8.16
CA TYR A 379 2.23 4.12 -9.45
C TYR A 379 1.30 5.31 -9.74
N VAL A 380 0.01 5.19 -9.39
CA VAL A 380 -0.96 6.27 -9.55
C VAL A 380 -0.63 7.44 -8.63
N ASP A 381 -0.34 7.18 -7.35
CA ASP A 381 0.03 8.21 -6.38
C ASP A 381 1.35 8.89 -6.76
N TYR A 382 2.35 8.15 -7.24
CA TYR A 382 3.61 8.68 -7.77
C TYR A 382 3.37 9.64 -8.94
N PHE A 383 2.60 9.21 -9.94
CA PHE A 383 2.32 10.03 -11.10
C PHE A 383 1.52 11.28 -10.75
N ARG A 384 0.52 11.16 -9.85
CA ARG A 384 -0.28 12.28 -9.36
C ARG A 384 0.56 13.28 -8.56
N SER A 385 1.50 12.81 -7.75
CA SER A 385 2.44 13.64 -6.99
C SER A 385 3.26 14.57 -7.90
N ILE A 386 3.72 14.04 -9.03
CA ILE A 386 4.48 14.81 -10.01
C ILE A 386 3.61 15.78 -10.79
N MET A 387 2.47 15.29 -11.30
CA MET A 387 1.64 16.03 -12.25
C MET A 387 0.78 17.09 -11.55
N MET A 388 0.06 16.70 -10.49
CA MET A 388 -0.94 17.54 -9.84
C MET A 388 -0.37 18.29 -8.65
N TYR A 389 0.34 17.60 -7.76
CA TYR A 389 0.82 18.18 -6.50
C TYR A 389 2.18 18.88 -6.63
N ASN A 390 2.86 18.73 -7.77
CA ASN A 390 4.17 19.32 -8.03
C ASN A 390 5.23 18.97 -6.96
N THR A 391 5.15 17.75 -6.42
CA THR A 391 6.07 17.22 -5.41
C THR A 391 6.95 16.14 -6.03
N ILE A 392 8.23 16.13 -5.66
CA ILE A 392 9.15 15.06 -6.03
C ILE A 392 8.94 13.89 -5.06
N PRO A 393 8.62 12.67 -5.54
CA PRO A 393 8.40 11.53 -4.65
C PRO A 393 9.66 11.10 -3.92
N ASP A 394 9.49 10.65 -2.68
CA ASP A 394 10.59 10.19 -1.82
C ASP A 394 11.34 8.99 -2.39
N LEU A 395 12.58 8.80 -1.92
CA LEU A 395 13.39 7.64 -2.24
C LEU A 395 12.68 6.32 -1.89
N LYS A 396 11.93 6.30 -0.77
CA LYS A 396 11.15 5.14 -0.35
C LYS A 396 10.12 4.73 -1.41
N THR A 397 9.36 5.69 -1.95
CA THR A 397 8.34 5.44 -2.98
C THR A 397 8.99 4.95 -4.28
N ASN A 398 10.13 5.51 -4.65
CA ASN A 398 10.93 5.04 -5.80
C ASN A 398 11.36 3.57 -5.64
N VAL A 399 11.92 3.21 -4.48
CA VAL A 399 12.37 1.84 -4.20
C VAL A 399 11.20 0.86 -4.24
N ILE A 400 10.04 1.22 -3.65
CA ILE A 400 8.84 0.39 -3.67
C ILE A 400 8.35 0.18 -5.11
N CYS A 401 8.23 1.25 -5.91
CA CYS A 401 7.81 1.17 -7.30
C CYS A 401 8.78 0.32 -8.14
N ALA A 402 10.09 0.51 -7.97
CA ALA A 402 11.10 -0.27 -8.65
C ALA A 402 11.05 -1.75 -8.24
N ALA A 403 10.88 -2.04 -6.95
CA ALA A 403 10.78 -3.40 -6.42
C ALA A 403 9.60 -4.16 -7.02
N PHE A 404 8.40 -3.57 -7.07
CA PHE A 404 7.25 -4.18 -7.73
C PHE A 404 7.50 -4.42 -9.22
N SER A 405 8.04 -3.42 -9.91
CA SER A 405 8.30 -3.50 -11.36
C SER A 405 9.26 -4.65 -11.70
N VAL A 406 10.39 -4.70 -11.01
CA VAL A 406 11.44 -5.69 -11.24
C VAL A 406 10.96 -7.08 -10.83
N SER A 407 10.26 -7.21 -9.70
CA SER A 407 9.77 -8.50 -9.21
C SER A 407 8.81 -9.15 -10.22
N PHE A 408 7.78 -8.42 -10.67
CA PHE A 408 6.83 -8.94 -11.65
C PHE A 408 7.47 -9.17 -13.02
N PHE A 409 8.44 -8.34 -13.42
CA PHE A 409 9.21 -8.56 -14.64
C PHE A 409 9.99 -9.88 -14.60
N ILE A 410 10.69 -10.16 -13.51
CA ILE A 410 11.46 -11.41 -13.35
C ILE A 410 10.52 -12.61 -13.35
N ILE A 411 9.42 -12.57 -12.58
CA ILE A 411 8.43 -13.66 -12.52
C ILE A 411 7.87 -13.95 -13.91
N GLY A 412 7.40 -12.91 -14.62
CA GLY A 412 6.85 -13.03 -15.96
C GLY A 412 7.86 -13.60 -16.95
N LEU A 413 9.10 -13.12 -16.91
CA LEU A 413 10.19 -13.58 -17.77
C LEU A 413 10.53 -15.06 -17.54
N ILE A 414 10.59 -15.49 -16.28
CA ILE A 414 10.86 -16.89 -15.91
C ILE A 414 9.73 -17.78 -16.44
N VAL A 415 8.47 -17.47 -16.10
CA VAL A 415 7.32 -18.30 -16.50
C VAL A 415 7.21 -18.38 -18.02
N PHE A 416 7.37 -17.26 -18.72
CA PHE A 416 7.35 -17.23 -20.18
C PHE A 416 8.46 -18.08 -20.77
N LYS A 417 9.70 -17.95 -20.27
CA LYS A 417 10.85 -18.72 -20.77
C LYS A 417 10.68 -20.22 -20.54
N LEU A 418 10.11 -20.64 -19.41
CA LEU A 418 9.89 -22.06 -19.10
C LEU A 418 8.80 -22.68 -19.99
N LYS A 419 7.83 -21.89 -20.46
CA LYS A 419 6.69 -22.40 -21.22
C LYS A 419 6.77 -22.18 -22.72
N GLN A 420 7.59 -21.23 -23.19
CA GLN A 420 7.62 -20.80 -24.59
C GLN A 420 7.83 -21.93 -25.60
N ASP A 421 8.59 -22.98 -25.27
CA ASP A 421 8.90 -24.07 -26.20
C ASP A 421 7.67 -24.90 -26.56
N ARG A 422 6.71 -25.00 -25.63
CA ARG A 422 5.45 -25.72 -25.83
C ARG A 422 4.39 -24.91 -26.55
N PHE A 423 4.56 -23.59 -26.74
CA PHE A 423 3.52 -22.75 -27.34
C PHE A 423 3.05 -23.26 -28.70
N ILE A 424 3.98 -23.76 -29.53
CA ILE A 424 3.67 -24.24 -30.89
C ILE A 424 2.61 -25.37 -30.91
N LEU A 425 2.48 -26.13 -29.81
CA LEU A 425 1.54 -27.24 -29.68
C LEU A 425 0.11 -26.79 -29.33
N TYR A 426 -0.05 -25.56 -28.79
CA TYR A 426 -1.32 -25.07 -28.23
C TYR A 426 -1.90 -23.86 -29.00
N ILE A 427 -1.11 -23.24 -29.87
CA ILE A 427 -1.52 -22.10 -30.73
C ILE A 427 -1.96 -22.54 -32.12
#